data_AF-A0AAU0LS05-F1
#
_entry.id   AF-A0AAU0LS05-F1
#
_cell.length_a   1.000
_cell.length_b   1.000
_cell.length_c   1.000
_cell.angle_alpha   90.00
_cell.angle_beta   90.00
_cell.angle_gamma   90.00
#
_symmetry.space_group_name_H-M   'P 1'
#
loop_
_entity.id
_entity.type
_entity.pdbx_description
1 polymer ?
#
loop_
_entity_poly.entity_id
_entity_poly.type
_entity_poly.pdbx_seq_one_letter_code
_entity_poly.pdbx_strand_id
1 'polypeptide(L)'
;MLSILQNQSGNLNALKFDQLIEKKSISLPEEYDVAFPFNENTRVDQDKVSIASDFFICGAYSLHFMAVYNTISYAEPFIEKMYLISVKDNKPVAMKRIYLHHEREMGFADYTLFYIDKKYRVSLQDYEFNEDPFKPKPIHHYQILANGKFSRYYYHNGFYKSDEEEGLIKNHSKEGKWIELKVNHCVDLEQYPEFIDRYIYLEATYKEGLPTGKWKYYKLLQEYNEETGEPIIDTRKKGPLIYTESYENGTLEKREFNGDNS
;
A
#
# COMPACT_ATOMS: atom_id res chain seq x y z
N MET A 1 0.76 1.59 24.63
CA MET A 1 -0.48 0.80 24.62
C MET A 1 -1.59 1.64 23.97
N LEU A 2 -1.61 1.69 22.64
CA LEU A 2 -2.58 2.46 21.86
C LEU A 2 -3.86 1.64 21.70
N SER A 3 -4.94 2.12 22.28
CA SER A 3 -6.28 1.52 22.22
C SER A 3 -6.83 1.60 20.80
N ILE A 4 -6.70 0.50 20.06
CA ILE A 4 -7.41 0.27 18.81
C ILE A 4 -8.90 0.06 19.17
N LEU A 5 -9.79 0.83 18.52
CA LEU A 5 -11.25 0.88 18.62
C LEU A 5 -11.83 1.82 19.71
N GLN A 6 -12.27 3.01 19.29
CA GLN A 6 -13.38 3.70 19.96
C GLN A 6 -14.48 4.02 18.95
N ASN A 7 -15.57 3.25 19.01
CA ASN A 7 -16.88 3.73 18.62
C ASN A 7 -17.75 3.69 19.89
N GLN A 8 -18.42 4.81 20.18
CA GLN A 8 -19.23 5.01 21.38
C GLN A 8 -20.50 4.14 21.34
N SER A 9 -20.39 2.85 21.66
CA SER A 9 -21.54 2.00 22.02
C SER A 9 -21.08 0.66 22.62
N GLY A 10 -20.82 0.64 23.93
CA GLY A 10 -21.24 -0.42 24.87
C GLY A 10 -20.80 -1.89 24.74
N ASN A 11 -20.20 -2.36 23.64
CA ASN A 11 -19.67 -3.73 23.54
C ASN A 11 -18.38 -3.70 22.70
N LEU A 12 -17.24 -3.89 23.36
CA LEU A 12 -15.93 -4.04 22.72
C LEU A 12 -15.86 -5.41 22.02
N ASN A 13 -16.33 -5.48 20.78
CA ASN A 13 -15.92 -6.54 19.85
C ASN A 13 -14.48 -6.21 19.38
N ALA A 14 -13.50 -6.43 20.25
CA ALA A 14 -12.09 -6.39 19.85
C ALA A 14 -11.84 -7.57 18.90
N LEU A 15 -11.14 -7.31 17.79
CA LEU A 15 -10.73 -8.36 16.84
C LEU A 15 -9.95 -9.45 17.59
N LYS A 16 -10.43 -10.69 17.53
CA LYS A 16 -9.75 -11.85 18.12
C LYS A 16 -9.02 -12.61 17.02
N PHE A 17 -7.71 -12.77 17.19
CA PHE A 17 -6.85 -13.55 16.31
C PHE A 17 -6.54 -14.90 16.96
N ASP A 18 -7.29 -15.91 16.57
CA ASP A 18 -7.36 -17.20 17.25
C ASP A 18 -6.91 -18.37 16.36
N GLN A 19 -6.72 -18.14 15.06
CA GLN A 19 -6.20 -19.14 14.14
C GLN A 19 -4.81 -18.74 13.62
N LEU A 20 -3.79 -19.52 13.99
CA LEU A 20 -2.43 -19.42 13.45
C LEU A 20 -2.37 -20.12 12.07
N ILE A 21 -1.72 -19.49 11.10
CA ILE A 21 -1.54 -20.05 9.75
C ILE A 21 -0.04 -20.25 9.51
N GLU A 22 0.37 -21.47 9.12
CA GLU A 22 1.73 -21.70 8.63
C GLU A 22 1.94 -20.94 7.31
N LYS A 23 3.07 -20.21 7.21
CA LYS A 23 3.42 -19.28 6.10
C LYS A 23 3.45 -19.92 4.69
N LYS A 24 3.19 -21.22 4.54
CA LYS A 24 3.36 -21.98 3.30
C LYS A 24 2.36 -21.65 2.16
N SER A 25 1.43 -20.71 2.31
CA SER A 25 0.32 -20.59 1.34
C SER A 25 -0.20 -19.19 1.02
N ILE A 26 0.42 -18.11 1.51
CA ILE A 26 -0.09 -16.75 1.25
C ILE A 26 1.06 -15.87 0.73
N SER A 27 1.03 -15.56 -0.57
CA SER A 27 1.85 -14.49 -1.13
C SER A 27 1.26 -13.16 -0.72
N LEU A 28 2.02 -12.39 0.07
CA LEU A 28 1.63 -11.04 0.47
C LEU A 28 1.92 -10.09 -0.70
N PRO A 29 0.96 -9.25 -1.13
CA PRO A 29 1.18 -8.26 -2.17
C PRO A 29 1.95 -7.07 -1.57
N GLU A 30 3.25 -7.23 -1.31
CA GLU A 30 4.06 -6.14 -0.80
C GLU A 30 4.70 -5.36 -1.97
N GLU A 31 4.12 -4.22 -2.31
CA GLU A 31 4.87 -3.07 -2.83
C GLU A 31 5.09 -2.15 -1.61
N TYR A 32 6.37 -1.80 -1.29
CA TYR A 32 6.92 -0.85 -0.26
C TYR A 32 7.14 -1.44 1.19
N ASP A 33 8.28 -1.33 1.92
CA ASP A 33 9.48 -0.42 1.95
C ASP A 33 10.66 -0.95 2.83
N VAL A 34 11.94 -0.62 2.49
CA VAL A 34 13.24 -1.01 3.10
C VAL A 34 13.86 -2.33 2.59
N ALA A 35 15.00 -2.21 1.88
CA ALA A 35 15.97 -3.31 1.76
C ALA A 35 16.74 -3.35 3.08
N PHE A 36 16.56 -4.39 3.88
CA PHE A 36 17.33 -4.57 5.10
C PHE A 36 18.67 -5.22 4.78
N PRO A 37 19.80 -4.65 5.24
CA PRO A 37 21.05 -5.37 5.33
C PRO A 37 21.00 -6.27 6.58
N PHE A 38 20.21 -7.34 6.55
CA PHE A 38 20.52 -8.48 7.42
C PHE A 38 21.28 -9.49 6.57
N ASN A 39 22.61 -9.29 6.56
CA ASN A 39 23.55 -10.38 6.38
C ASN A 39 23.07 -11.57 7.22
N GLU A 40 22.86 -12.68 6.54
CA GLU A 40 22.89 -14.06 7.03
C GLU A 40 22.52 -14.31 8.51
N ASN A 41 21.38 -14.99 8.67
CA ASN A 41 20.86 -15.68 9.87
C ASN A 41 20.23 -14.84 10.99
N THR A 42 18.94 -15.08 11.25
CA THR A 42 18.50 -15.73 12.51
C THR A 42 16.97 -15.96 12.54
N ARG A 43 16.55 -17.25 12.59
CA ARG A 43 15.21 -17.78 12.96
C ARG A 43 14.05 -17.58 11.96
N VAL A 44 14.07 -18.38 10.91
CA VAL A 44 12.92 -18.64 10.00
C VAL A 44 11.69 -19.22 10.75
N ASP A 45 11.88 -19.74 11.96
CA ASP A 45 10.87 -20.49 12.71
C ASP A 45 9.87 -19.62 13.53
N GLN A 46 9.97 -18.27 13.49
CA GLN A 46 9.21 -17.41 14.41
C GLN A 46 8.29 -16.35 13.75
N ASP A 47 8.23 -16.23 12.43
CA ASP A 47 7.24 -15.36 11.75
C ASP A 47 5.81 -15.90 11.94
N LYS A 48 5.04 -15.31 12.86
CA LYS A 48 3.66 -15.71 13.12
C LYS A 48 2.68 -14.93 12.25
N VAL A 49 1.77 -15.65 11.60
CA VAL A 49 0.61 -15.10 10.89
C VAL A 49 -0.66 -15.64 11.54
N SER A 50 -1.64 -14.78 11.78
CA SER A 50 -2.94 -15.19 12.33
C SER A 50 -4.10 -14.53 11.61
N ILE A 51 -5.22 -15.24 11.49
CA ILE A 51 -6.48 -14.70 10.95
C ILE A 51 -7.48 -14.49 12.10
N ALA A 52 -8.29 -13.43 11.99
CA ALA A 52 -9.34 -13.17 12.96
C ALA A 52 -10.56 -14.07 12.73
N SER A 53 -11.19 -14.53 13.82
CA SER A 53 -12.47 -15.27 13.76
C SER A 53 -13.65 -14.39 13.33
N ASP A 54 -13.61 -13.09 13.68
CA ASP A 54 -14.62 -12.12 13.27
C ASP A 54 -14.35 -11.64 11.84
N PHE A 55 -15.35 -11.76 10.97
CA PHE A 55 -15.32 -11.30 9.58
C PHE A 55 -16.57 -10.49 9.24
N PHE A 56 -16.47 -9.60 8.24
CA PHE A 56 -17.63 -8.86 7.73
C PHE A 56 -18.18 -9.49 6.46
N ILE A 57 -19.49 -9.43 6.27
CA ILE A 57 -20.13 -9.83 5.02
C ILE A 57 -20.38 -8.58 4.17
N CYS A 58 -19.84 -8.57 2.95
CA CYS A 58 -20.01 -7.51 1.96
C CYS A 58 -20.57 -8.12 0.67
N GLY A 59 -21.90 -8.19 0.55
CA GLY A 59 -22.56 -8.86 -0.57
C GLY A 59 -22.24 -10.36 -0.59
N ALA A 60 -21.68 -10.84 -1.70
CA ALA A 60 -21.26 -12.25 -1.85
C ALA A 60 -19.84 -12.54 -1.30
N TYR A 61 -19.19 -11.55 -0.68
CA TYR A 61 -17.81 -11.64 -0.20
C TYR A 61 -17.77 -11.60 1.32
N SER A 62 -16.78 -12.28 1.89
CA SER A 62 -16.42 -12.18 3.30
C SER A 62 -15.08 -11.44 3.44
N LEU A 63 -14.96 -10.57 4.44
CA LEU A 63 -13.76 -9.79 4.71
C LEU A 63 -13.09 -10.29 5.98
N HIS A 64 -11.88 -10.81 5.84
CA HIS A 64 -11.09 -11.39 6.93
C HIS A 64 -9.92 -10.48 7.29
N PHE A 65 -9.59 -10.41 8.57
CA PHE A 65 -8.38 -9.75 9.02
C PHE A 65 -7.25 -10.75 9.17
N MET A 66 -6.08 -10.42 8.63
CA MET A 66 -4.86 -11.20 8.81
C MET A 66 -3.79 -10.30 9.44
N ALA A 67 -3.24 -10.73 10.56
CA ALA A 67 -2.15 -10.06 11.26
C ALA A 67 -0.82 -10.78 11.02
N VAL A 68 0.23 -9.99 10.85
CA VAL A 68 1.63 -10.44 10.77
C VAL A 68 2.35 -9.86 11.99
N TYR A 69 2.99 -10.73 12.76
CA TYR A 69 3.70 -10.33 13.99
C TYR A 69 5.19 -10.22 13.73
N ASN A 70 5.80 -9.16 14.26
CA ASN A 70 7.25 -9.07 14.35
C ASN A 70 7.71 -9.76 15.64
N THR A 71 8.64 -10.71 15.48
CA THR A 71 9.22 -11.49 16.58
C THR A 71 10.73 -11.32 16.72
N ILE A 72 11.36 -10.50 15.89
CA ILE A 72 12.82 -10.52 15.68
C ILE A 72 13.53 -9.44 16.51
N SER A 73 12.83 -8.43 17.04
CA SER A 73 13.51 -7.26 17.60
C SER A 73 13.11 -6.88 19.04
N TYR A 74 12.10 -7.52 19.65
CA TYR A 74 11.54 -7.07 20.92
C TYR A 74 11.19 -8.23 21.88
N ALA A 75 11.17 -7.91 23.18
CA ALA A 75 10.86 -8.87 24.25
C ALA A 75 9.44 -9.46 24.15
N GLU A 76 8.50 -8.72 23.55
CA GLU A 76 7.12 -9.16 23.31
C GLU A 76 6.78 -9.00 21.82
N PRO A 77 6.24 -10.04 21.16
CA PRO A 77 5.73 -9.92 19.79
C PRO A 77 4.61 -8.88 19.70
N PHE A 78 4.66 -8.05 18.66
CA PHE A 78 3.58 -7.11 18.34
C PHE A 78 3.13 -7.30 16.88
N ILE A 79 1.92 -6.83 16.59
CA ILE A 79 1.40 -6.83 15.22
C ILE A 79 2.14 -5.75 14.45
N GLU A 80 2.94 -6.14 13.46
CA GLU A 80 3.66 -5.21 12.59
C GLU A 80 2.79 -4.80 11.41
N LYS A 81 2.04 -5.76 10.83
CA LYS A 81 1.17 -5.50 9.67
C LYS A 81 -0.19 -6.13 9.88
N MET A 82 -1.25 -5.48 9.39
CA MET A 82 -2.54 -6.13 9.20
C MET A 82 -3.06 -5.92 7.79
N TYR A 83 -3.71 -6.96 7.29
CA TYR A 83 -4.32 -7.02 5.98
C TYR A 83 -5.82 -7.30 6.10
N LEU A 84 -6.61 -6.61 5.28
CA LEU A 84 -7.99 -6.95 5.01
C LEU A 84 -8.05 -7.80 3.75
N ILE A 85 -8.61 -9.00 3.84
CA ILE A 85 -8.67 -9.99 2.77
C ILE A 85 -10.13 -10.16 2.35
N SER A 86 -10.42 -9.92 1.07
CA SER A 86 -11.70 -10.23 0.47
C SER A 86 -11.69 -11.67 -0.05
N VAL A 87 -12.66 -12.47 0.39
CA VAL A 87 -12.76 -13.90 0.10
C VAL A 87 -14.12 -14.21 -0.52
N LYS A 88 -14.11 -15.00 -1.59
CA LYS A 88 -15.30 -15.57 -2.23
C LYS A 88 -15.09 -17.06 -2.44
N ASP A 89 -16.09 -17.87 -2.09
CA ASP A 89 -16.02 -19.34 -2.25
C ASP A 89 -14.75 -19.95 -1.62
N ASN A 90 -14.37 -19.47 -0.42
CA ASN A 90 -13.14 -19.81 0.31
C ASN A 90 -11.83 -19.52 -0.42
N LYS A 91 -11.84 -18.69 -1.45
CA LYS A 91 -10.65 -18.25 -2.19
C LYS A 91 -10.41 -16.76 -2.01
N PRO A 92 -9.17 -16.33 -1.70
CA PRO A 92 -8.82 -14.91 -1.70
C PRO A 92 -9.02 -14.29 -3.08
N VAL A 93 -9.66 -13.13 -3.12
CA VAL A 93 -9.94 -12.35 -4.33
C VAL A 93 -9.07 -11.10 -4.38
N ALA A 94 -8.91 -10.44 -3.23
CA ALA A 94 -8.06 -9.26 -3.08
C ALA A 94 -7.59 -9.12 -1.64
N MET A 95 -6.50 -8.40 -1.46
CA MET A 95 -5.94 -8.09 -0.14
C MET A 95 -5.48 -6.63 -0.11
N LYS A 96 -5.64 -5.97 1.04
CA LYS A 96 -5.18 -4.60 1.26
C LYS A 96 -4.53 -4.50 2.63
N ARG A 97 -3.29 -4.01 2.72
CA ARG A 97 -2.70 -3.60 4.00
C ARG A 97 -3.52 -2.45 4.57
N ILE A 98 -3.97 -2.58 5.80
CA ILE A 98 -4.73 -1.57 6.51
C ILE A 98 -3.98 -1.05 7.74
N TYR A 99 -2.97 -1.77 8.20
CA TYR A 99 -2.20 -1.37 9.37
C TYR A 99 -0.71 -1.62 9.13
N LEU A 100 0.10 -0.70 9.63
CA LEU A 100 1.54 -0.82 9.73
C LEU A 100 1.96 -0.21 11.07
N HIS A 101 2.86 -0.91 11.76
CA HIS A 101 3.68 -0.38 12.83
C HIS A 101 5.05 -0.98 12.59
N HIS A 102 5.94 -0.20 12.00
CA HIS A 102 7.27 -0.64 11.66
C HIS A 102 8.28 0.25 12.35
N GLU A 103 9.07 -0.33 13.25
CA GLU A 103 10.14 0.37 13.94
C GLU A 103 11.44 0.20 13.14
N ARG A 104 12.08 1.31 12.81
CA ARG A 104 13.38 1.40 12.14
C ARG A 104 14.47 1.74 13.17
N GLU A 105 15.71 1.74 12.71
CA GLU A 105 16.85 2.15 13.54
C GLU A 105 16.70 3.59 14.05
N MET A 106 17.43 3.91 15.14
CA MET A 106 17.49 5.26 15.72
C MET A 106 16.15 5.88 16.15
N GLY A 107 15.12 5.05 16.38
CA GLY A 107 13.81 5.50 16.86
C GLY A 107 12.88 6.03 15.76
N PHE A 108 13.28 5.89 14.49
CA PHE A 108 12.39 6.15 13.36
C PHE A 108 11.30 5.07 13.29
N ALA A 109 10.07 5.44 12.94
CA ALA A 109 9.01 4.45 12.77
C ALA A 109 7.93 4.89 11.77
N ASP A 110 7.41 3.93 11.03
CA ASP A 110 6.30 4.12 10.10
C ASP A 110 5.03 3.53 10.68
N TYR A 111 3.94 4.30 10.65
CA TYR A 111 2.64 3.81 11.09
C TYR A 111 1.57 4.07 10.04
N THR A 112 0.72 3.07 9.83
CA THR A 112 -0.57 3.24 9.14
C THR A 112 -1.67 2.91 10.14
N LEU A 113 -2.53 3.88 10.44
CA LEU A 113 -3.76 3.65 11.20
C LEU A 113 -4.95 3.51 10.25
N PHE A 114 -5.94 2.73 10.66
CA PHE A 114 -7.17 2.55 9.87
C PHE A 114 -8.46 2.74 10.65
N TYR A 115 -9.50 3.07 9.89
CA TYR A 115 -10.89 3.07 10.33
C TYR A 115 -11.78 2.49 9.23
N ILE A 116 -12.67 1.56 9.59
CA ILE A 116 -13.69 1.02 8.67
C ILE A 116 -15.04 1.54 9.12
N ASP A 117 -15.73 2.26 8.23
CA ASP A 117 -17.03 2.82 8.53
C ASP A 117 -18.18 1.82 8.32
N LYS A 118 -19.41 2.22 8.70
CA LYS A 118 -20.62 1.39 8.54
C LYS A 118 -21.00 1.08 7.08
N LYS A 119 -20.38 1.75 6.10
CA LYS A 119 -20.54 1.51 4.67
C LYS A 119 -19.36 0.70 4.10
N TYR A 120 -18.53 0.12 4.96
CA TYR A 120 -17.31 -0.63 4.60
C TYR A 120 -16.26 0.18 3.84
N ARG A 121 -16.27 1.52 4.00
CA ARG A 121 -15.18 2.35 3.49
C ARG A 121 -14.02 2.30 4.48
N VAL A 122 -12.84 1.98 3.97
CA VAL A 122 -11.60 1.88 4.74
C VAL A 122 -10.86 3.19 4.60
N SER A 123 -10.62 3.88 5.70
CA SER A 123 -9.81 5.10 5.76
C SER A 123 -8.44 4.74 6.34
N LEU A 124 -7.37 5.13 5.66
CA LEU A 124 -5.98 4.89 6.04
C LEU A 124 -5.27 6.22 6.23
N GLN A 125 -4.48 6.32 7.29
CA GLN A 125 -3.71 7.51 7.64
C GLN A 125 -2.29 7.08 7.96
N ASP A 126 -1.34 7.52 7.16
CA ASP A 126 0.07 7.23 7.35
C ASP A 126 0.75 8.31 8.21
N TYR A 127 1.70 7.88 9.01
CA TYR A 127 2.54 8.71 9.88
C TYR A 127 3.99 8.29 9.71
N GLU A 128 4.88 9.27 9.66
CA GLU A 128 6.32 9.08 9.61
C GLU A 128 6.92 9.71 10.88
N PHE A 129 7.49 8.88 11.75
CA PHE A 129 8.12 9.31 13.00
C PHE A 129 9.59 9.65 12.73
N ASN A 130 9.83 10.54 11.78
CA ASN A 130 11.17 11.05 11.44
C ASN A 130 11.25 12.59 11.44
N GLU A 131 10.12 13.28 11.53
CA GLU A 131 10.06 14.73 11.52
C GLU A 131 9.60 15.29 12.87
N ASP A 132 10.34 16.27 13.39
CA ASP A 132 9.89 17.15 14.48
C ASP A 132 9.29 18.42 13.85
N PRO A 133 7.97 18.70 13.97
CA PRO A 133 6.91 17.90 14.59
C PRO A 133 6.31 16.83 13.65
N PHE A 134 5.72 15.79 14.22
CA PHE A 134 5.01 14.72 13.50
C PHE A 134 4.02 15.26 12.46
N LYS A 135 4.25 14.96 11.18
CA LYS A 135 3.33 15.35 10.10
C LYS A 135 2.49 14.16 9.63
N PRO A 136 1.17 14.15 9.87
CA PRO A 136 0.30 13.15 9.25
C PRO A 136 0.27 13.35 7.73
N LYS A 137 0.40 12.26 6.96
CA LYS A 137 0.20 12.28 5.51
C LYS A 137 -1.29 12.50 5.16
N PRO A 138 -1.69 12.74 3.91
CA PRO A 138 -3.10 12.79 3.58
C PRO A 138 -3.85 11.47 3.87
N ILE A 139 -5.11 11.55 4.31
CA ILE A 139 -5.95 10.37 4.51
C ILE A 139 -6.32 9.77 3.15
N HIS A 140 -6.13 8.46 3.01
CA HIS A 140 -6.56 7.70 1.85
C HIS A 140 -7.78 6.84 2.16
N HIS A 141 -8.84 7.04 1.39
CA HIS A 141 -10.06 6.24 1.50
C HIS A 141 -10.08 5.15 0.44
N TYR A 142 -10.65 4.00 0.79
CA TYR A 142 -10.84 2.87 -0.08
C TYR A 142 -12.25 2.33 0.06
N GLN A 143 -12.77 1.80 -1.04
CA GLN A 143 -14.04 1.08 -1.11
C GLN A 143 -13.81 -0.34 -1.62
N ILE A 144 -14.71 -1.24 -1.26
CA ILE A 144 -14.77 -2.59 -1.80
C ILE A 144 -15.76 -2.56 -2.96
N LEU A 145 -15.28 -2.94 -4.14
CA LEU A 145 -16.07 -3.01 -5.35
C LEU A 145 -16.97 -4.25 -5.36
N ALA A 146 -17.96 -4.27 -6.25
CA ALA A 146 -18.90 -5.39 -6.39
C ALA A 146 -18.21 -6.72 -6.76
N ASN A 147 -17.01 -6.67 -7.33
CA ASN A 147 -16.19 -7.84 -7.63
C ASN A 147 -15.26 -8.26 -6.47
N GLY A 148 -15.39 -7.63 -5.30
CA GLY A 148 -14.61 -7.91 -4.10
C GLY A 148 -13.21 -7.29 -4.08
N LYS A 149 -12.79 -6.56 -5.12
CA LYS A 149 -11.50 -5.86 -5.16
C LYS A 149 -11.58 -4.52 -4.44
N PHE A 150 -10.43 -4.03 -3.97
CA PHE A 150 -10.32 -2.71 -3.34
C PHE A 150 -10.00 -1.64 -4.38
N SER A 151 -10.59 -0.46 -4.23
CA SER A 151 -10.27 0.71 -5.05
C SER A 151 -10.19 1.97 -4.21
N ARG A 152 -9.32 2.92 -4.59
CA ARG A 152 -9.21 4.23 -3.94
C ARG A 152 -10.53 4.99 -4.14
N TYR A 153 -11.09 5.48 -3.04
CA TYR A 153 -12.35 6.21 -2.98
C TYR A 153 -12.08 7.71 -2.94
N TYR A 154 -12.79 8.45 -3.78
CA TYR A 154 -12.75 9.90 -3.80
C TYR A 154 -14.14 10.47 -3.55
N TYR A 155 -14.25 11.51 -2.71
CA TYR A 155 -15.55 12.08 -2.35
C TYR A 155 -16.24 12.80 -3.52
N HIS A 156 -15.49 13.30 -4.49
CA HIS A 156 -16.01 14.10 -5.58
C HIS A 156 -15.65 13.50 -6.94
N ASN A 157 -16.62 13.48 -7.84
CA ASN A 157 -16.38 13.16 -9.25
C ASN A 157 -15.85 14.39 -10.00
N GLY A 158 -15.26 14.16 -11.17
CA GLY A 158 -14.68 15.21 -12.02
C GLY A 158 -13.17 15.08 -12.14
N PHE A 159 -12.53 16.11 -12.70
CA PHE A 159 -11.07 16.14 -12.82
C PHE A 159 -10.45 16.37 -11.44
N TYR A 160 -9.47 15.54 -11.10
CA TYR A 160 -8.70 15.60 -9.87
C TYR A 160 -7.26 15.96 -10.19
N LYS A 161 -6.67 16.79 -9.33
CA LYS A 161 -5.26 17.14 -9.38
C LYS A 161 -4.73 17.41 -7.98
N SER A 162 -3.56 16.86 -7.71
CA SER A 162 -2.73 17.08 -6.52
C SER A 162 -1.27 17.14 -6.94
N ASP A 163 -0.36 17.31 -5.98
CA ASP A 163 1.08 17.30 -6.24
C ASP A 163 1.60 15.92 -6.66
N GLU A 164 0.83 14.86 -6.40
CA GLU A 164 1.22 13.46 -6.67
C GLU A 164 0.43 12.81 -7.80
N GLU A 165 -0.81 13.20 -8.06
CA GLU A 165 -1.62 12.53 -9.08
C GLU A 165 -2.65 13.45 -9.71
N GLU A 166 -2.94 13.18 -10.99
CA GLU A 166 -4.01 13.84 -11.74
C GLU A 166 -4.73 12.87 -12.68
N GLY A 167 -6.03 13.09 -12.87
CA GLY A 167 -6.87 12.26 -13.73
C GLY A 167 -8.36 12.47 -13.49
N LEU A 168 -9.18 11.66 -14.17
CA LEU A 168 -10.63 11.74 -14.05
C LEU A 168 -11.15 10.80 -12.96
N ILE A 169 -12.00 11.32 -12.08
CA ILE A 169 -12.79 10.54 -11.12
C ILE A 169 -14.21 10.37 -11.65
N LYS A 170 -14.67 9.12 -11.69
CA LYS A 170 -16.05 8.76 -12.03
C LYS A 170 -16.55 7.71 -11.05
N ASN A 171 -17.77 7.90 -10.53
CA ASN A 171 -18.37 7.03 -9.52
C ASN A 171 -17.45 6.80 -8.30
N HIS A 172 -16.81 7.88 -7.82
CA HIS A 172 -15.88 7.86 -6.68
C HIS A 172 -14.59 7.04 -6.89
N SER A 173 -14.27 6.67 -8.12
CA SER A 173 -13.10 5.85 -8.48
C SER A 173 -12.28 6.50 -9.60
N LYS A 174 -10.99 6.14 -9.70
CA LYS A 174 -10.13 6.50 -10.85
C LYS A 174 -10.71 5.94 -12.16
N GLU A 175 -10.77 6.76 -13.19
CA GLU A 175 -11.29 6.40 -14.51
C GLU A 175 -10.40 6.99 -15.62
N GLY A 176 -10.18 6.22 -16.69
CA GLY A 176 -9.42 6.66 -17.85
C GLY A 176 -7.94 6.81 -17.56
N LYS A 177 -7.28 7.74 -18.24
CA LYS A 177 -5.84 7.99 -18.10
C LYS A 177 -5.54 8.79 -16.84
N TRP A 178 -4.50 8.38 -16.14
CA TRP A 178 -3.99 9.01 -14.93
C TRP A 178 -2.48 9.22 -15.05
N ILE A 179 -2.02 10.30 -14.44
CA ILE A 179 -0.60 10.55 -14.17
C ILE A 179 -0.41 10.44 -12.66
N GLU A 180 0.59 9.67 -12.25
CA GLU A 180 0.95 9.49 -10.83
C GLU A 180 2.45 9.68 -10.65
N LEU A 181 2.81 10.37 -9.57
CA LEU A 181 4.15 10.65 -9.12
C LEU A 181 4.28 9.97 -7.77
N LYS A 182 5.00 8.85 -7.75
CA LYS A 182 5.10 8.01 -6.56
C LYS A 182 6.47 7.37 -6.49
N VAL A 183 6.86 6.93 -5.30
CA VAL A 183 8.02 6.05 -5.14
C VAL A 183 7.79 4.78 -5.95
N ASN A 184 8.83 4.16 -6.52
CA ASN A 184 8.83 2.89 -7.23
C ASN A 184 9.85 1.91 -6.65
N HIS A 185 9.40 0.95 -5.85
CA HIS A 185 10.30 -0.04 -5.26
C HIS A 185 10.78 -1.15 -6.18
N CYS A 186 10.26 -1.20 -7.41
CA CYS A 186 10.79 -2.07 -8.45
C CYS A 186 12.01 -1.47 -9.15
N VAL A 187 12.34 -0.19 -8.86
CA VAL A 187 13.55 0.46 -9.39
C VAL A 187 14.69 0.20 -8.40
N ASP A 188 15.64 -0.60 -8.84
CA ASP A 188 16.90 -0.80 -8.13
C ASP A 188 17.85 0.36 -8.44
N LEU A 189 18.23 1.13 -7.41
CA LEU A 189 19.15 2.25 -7.57
C LEU A 189 20.58 1.79 -7.87
N GLU A 190 20.94 0.55 -7.54
CA GLU A 190 22.23 -0.02 -7.94
C GLU A 190 22.27 -0.31 -9.45
N GLN A 191 21.15 -0.80 -10.00
CA GLN A 191 21.00 -1.03 -11.44
C GLN A 191 20.85 0.26 -12.24
N TYR A 192 20.29 1.30 -11.62
CA TYR A 192 20.06 2.61 -12.23
C TYR A 192 20.74 3.74 -11.44
N PRO A 193 22.08 3.79 -11.42
CA PRO A 193 22.84 4.75 -10.60
C PRO A 193 22.59 6.21 -11.01
N GLU A 194 22.04 6.46 -12.19
CA GLU A 194 21.61 7.79 -12.60
C GLU A 194 20.37 8.29 -11.84
N PHE A 195 19.68 7.43 -11.10
CA PHE A 195 18.49 7.77 -10.32
C PHE A 195 18.91 8.28 -8.94
N ILE A 196 18.55 9.51 -8.64
CA ILE A 196 18.80 10.14 -7.33
C ILE A 196 17.87 9.51 -6.27
N ASP A 197 16.64 9.22 -6.66
CA ASP A 197 15.64 8.58 -5.81
C ASP A 197 14.83 7.55 -6.59
N ARG A 198 13.94 6.87 -5.87
CA ARG A 198 13.05 5.86 -6.45
C ARG A 198 11.76 6.46 -7.01
N TYR A 199 11.60 7.78 -7.07
CA TYR A 199 10.36 8.35 -7.60
C TYR A 199 10.24 8.15 -9.10
N ILE A 200 9.00 7.91 -9.53
CA ILE A 200 8.65 7.69 -10.93
C ILE A 200 7.58 8.65 -11.40
N TYR A 201 7.53 8.82 -12.70
CA TYR A 201 6.39 9.34 -13.42
C TYR A 201 5.64 8.15 -14.04
N LEU A 202 4.44 7.87 -13.55
CA LEU A 202 3.59 6.78 -14.01
C LEU A 202 2.48 7.31 -14.92
N GLU A 203 2.37 6.76 -16.13
CA GLU A 203 1.17 6.86 -16.94
C GLU A 203 0.35 5.58 -16.78
N ALA A 204 -0.80 5.72 -16.13
CA ALA A 204 -1.70 4.62 -15.81
C ALA A 204 -3.04 4.77 -16.53
N THR A 205 -3.76 3.66 -16.68
CA THR A 205 -5.15 3.65 -17.11
C THR A 205 -5.99 2.83 -16.15
N TYR A 206 -7.14 3.37 -15.78
CA TYR A 206 -8.08 2.78 -14.85
C TYR A 206 -9.46 2.63 -15.48
N LYS A 207 -10.17 1.58 -15.06
CA LYS A 207 -11.59 1.39 -15.35
C LYS A 207 -12.29 1.00 -14.06
N GLU A 208 -13.29 1.78 -13.66
CA GLU A 208 -14.04 1.56 -12.41
C GLU A 208 -13.12 1.48 -11.17
N GLY A 209 -12.00 2.22 -11.23
CA GLY A 209 -11.02 2.27 -10.15
C GLY A 209 -10.05 1.10 -10.08
N LEU A 210 -10.03 0.22 -11.08
CA LEU A 210 -9.09 -0.88 -11.20
C LEU A 210 -8.06 -0.65 -12.30
N PRO A 211 -6.79 -1.03 -12.09
CA PRO A 211 -5.77 -1.03 -13.14
C PRO A 211 -6.21 -1.79 -14.39
N THR A 212 -5.99 -1.21 -15.56
CA THR A 212 -6.30 -1.85 -16.84
C THR A 212 -5.37 -1.36 -17.96
N GLY A 213 -5.16 -2.22 -18.96
CA GLY A 213 -4.38 -1.88 -20.13
C GLY A 213 -2.89 -1.79 -19.82
N LYS A 214 -2.16 -1.05 -20.66
CA LYS A 214 -0.70 -0.90 -20.55
C LYS A 214 -0.33 0.34 -19.76
N TRP A 215 0.34 0.13 -18.63
CA TRP A 215 0.93 1.18 -17.81
C TRP A 215 2.40 1.38 -18.18
N LYS A 216 2.89 2.60 -18.00
CA LYS A 216 4.26 2.99 -18.37
C LYS A 216 4.93 3.71 -17.23
N TYR A 217 6.10 3.22 -16.85
CA TYR A 217 6.87 3.69 -15.71
C TYR A 217 8.11 4.43 -16.19
N TYR A 218 8.15 5.73 -15.97
CA TYR A 218 9.23 6.59 -16.39
C TYR A 218 10.03 7.08 -15.19
N LYS A 219 11.29 7.43 -15.41
CA LYS A 219 12.09 8.17 -14.43
C LYS A 219 11.42 9.52 -14.13
N LEU A 220 11.30 9.89 -12.86
CA LEU A 220 10.97 11.25 -12.48
C LEU A 220 12.25 12.09 -12.46
N LEU A 221 12.30 13.15 -13.26
CA LEU A 221 13.36 14.14 -13.19
C LEU A 221 12.88 15.28 -12.28
N GLN A 222 13.58 15.55 -11.18
CA GLN A 222 13.25 16.63 -10.26
C GLN A 222 14.51 17.17 -9.59
N GLU A 223 14.47 18.44 -9.21
CA GLU A 223 15.49 19.11 -8.41
C GLU A 223 15.13 19.00 -6.92
N TYR A 224 16.13 19.15 -6.05
CA TYR A 224 15.97 19.07 -4.61
C TYR A 224 16.46 20.36 -3.98
N ASN A 225 15.82 20.75 -2.88
CA ASN A 225 16.30 21.83 -2.05
C ASN A 225 17.63 21.39 -1.40
N GLU A 226 18.69 22.19 -1.57
CA GLU A 226 20.02 21.85 -1.05
C GLU A 226 20.07 21.83 0.49
N GLU A 227 19.22 22.59 1.17
CA GLU A 227 19.18 22.70 2.63
C GLU A 227 18.32 21.61 3.27
N THR A 228 17.16 21.30 2.68
CA THR A 228 16.20 20.33 3.26
C THR A 228 16.29 18.94 2.66
N GLY A 229 16.89 18.79 1.47
CA GLY A 229 16.87 17.55 0.71
C GLY A 229 15.49 17.19 0.14
N GLU A 230 14.48 18.06 0.30
CA GLU A 230 13.12 17.80 -0.17
C GLU A 230 12.98 18.07 -1.68
N PRO A 231 12.12 17.32 -2.38
CA PRO A 231 11.89 17.52 -3.81
C PRO A 231 11.16 18.83 -4.11
N ILE A 232 11.64 19.57 -5.11
CA ILE A 232 11.02 20.81 -5.58
C ILE A 232 9.94 20.47 -6.61
N ILE A 233 8.66 20.50 -6.18
CA ILE A 233 7.50 20.00 -6.94
C ILE A 233 7.41 20.58 -8.36
N ASP A 234 7.63 21.89 -8.54
CA ASP A 234 7.48 22.58 -9.83
C ASP A 234 8.57 22.21 -10.87
N THR A 235 9.64 21.53 -10.44
CA THR A 235 10.73 21.11 -11.33
C THR A 235 10.49 19.73 -11.96
N ARG A 236 9.46 19.02 -11.48
CA ARG A 236 9.15 17.64 -11.86
C ARG A 236 8.83 17.51 -13.34
N LYS A 237 9.56 16.61 -14.01
CA LYS A 237 9.43 16.33 -15.45
C LYS A 237 9.54 14.84 -15.73
N LYS A 238 8.85 14.42 -16.78
CA LYS A 238 8.90 13.05 -17.30
C LYS A 238 10.26 12.76 -17.94
N GLY A 239 10.93 11.71 -17.47
CA GLY A 239 12.19 11.21 -18.01
C GLY A 239 12.06 9.99 -18.93
N PRO A 240 13.16 9.23 -19.12
CA PRO A 240 13.17 7.99 -19.90
C PRO A 240 12.24 6.89 -19.36
N LEU A 241 11.77 6.02 -20.25
CA LEU A 241 10.93 4.86 -19.89
C LEU A 241 11.77 3.75 -19.27
N ILE A 242 11.40 3.29 -18.09
CA ILE A 242 12.08 2.23 -17.33
C ILE A 242 11.50 0.87 -17.70
N TYR A 243 10.19 0.72 -17.55
CA TYR A 243 9.49 -0.53 -17.83
C TYR A 243 8.01 -0.27 -18.11
N THR A 244 7.32 -1.32 -18.52
CA THR A 244 5.88 -1.30 -18.71
C THR A 244 5.21 -2.47 -18.02
N GLU A 245 3.94 -2.27 -17.67
CA GLU A 245 3.10 -3.31 -17.10
C GLU A 245 1.81 -3.43 -17.89
N SER A 246 1.26 -4.64 -17.93
CA SER A 246 -0.04 -4.91 -18.54
C SER A 246 -0.98 -5.45 -17.49
N TYR A 247 -2.17 -4.84 -17.41
CA TYR A 247 -3.18 -5.16 -16.41
C TYR A 247 -4.49 -5.59 -17.06
N GLU A 248 -5.08 -6.66 -16.53
CA GLU A 248 -6.42 -7.11 -16.87
C GLU A 248 -7.28 -7.18 -15.60
N ASN A 249 -8.43 -6.49 -15.63
CA ASN A 249 -9.39 -6.46 -14.52
C ASN A 249 -8.76 -6.15 -13.14
N GLY A 250 -7.74 -5.31 -13.08
CA GLY A 250 -6.99 -4.97 -11.86
C GLY A 250 -6.02 -6.05 -11.37
N THR A 251 -5.58 -6.95 -12.24
CA THR A 251 -4.52 -7.95 -11.97
C THR A 251 -3.33 -7.67 -12.89
N LEU A 252 -2.11 -7.74 -12.36
CA LEU A 252 -0.89 -7.62 -13.16
C LEU A 252 -0.68 -8.91 -13.95
N GLU A 253 -0.67 -8.80 -15.28
CA GLU A 253 -0.47 -9.94 -16.18
C GLU A 253 1.01 -10.07 -16.58
N LYS A 254 1.68 -8.95 -16.82
CA LYS A 254 3.06 -8.92 -17.30
C LYS A 254 3.78 -7.63 -16.91
N ARG A 255 5.07 -7.74 -16.60
CA ARG A 255 6.02 -6.62 -16.46
C ARG A 255 7.17 -6.82 -17.44
N GLU A 256 7.58 -5.76 -18.14
CA GLU A 256 8.64 -5.78 -19.16
C GLU A 256 9.58 -4.59 -18.95
N PHE A 257 10.85 -4.87 -18.61
CA PHE A 257 11.88 -3.85 -18.44
C PHE A 257 12.49 -3.45 -19.79
N ASN A 258 12.66 -2.15 -20.02
CA ASN A 258 13.38 -1.66 -21.18
C ASN A 258 14.88 -1.77 -20.88
N GLY A 259 15.46 -2.93 -21.20
CA GLY A 259 16.87 -3.22 -20.92
C GLY A 259 17.32 -4.63 -21.29
N ASP A 260 16.40 -5.58 -21.51
CA ASP A 260 16.74 -6.94 -21.97
C ASP A 260 17.03 -7.01 -23.48
N ASN A 261 18.01 -6.22 -23.93
CA ASN A 261 18.74 -6.41 -25.17
C ASN A 261 20.19 -5.97 -24.94
N SER A 262 20.95 -6.80 -24.25
CA SER A 262 22.42 -6.85 -24.33
C SER A 262 22.88 -8.28 -24.15
#